data_AF-E0LSQ0-F1
#
_entry.id   AF-E0LSQ0-F1
#
_cell.length_a   1.000
_cell.length_b   1.000
_cell.length_c   1.000
_cell.angle_alpha   90.00
_cell.angle_beta   90.00
_cell.angle_gamma   90.00
#
_symmetry.space_group_name_H-M   'P 1'
#
loop_
_entity.id
_entity.type
_entity.pdbx_description
1 polymer ?
#
loop_
_entity_poly.entity_id
_entity_poly.type
_entity_poly.pdbx_seq_one_letter_code
_entity_poly.pdbx_strand_id
1 'polypeptide(L)'
;MRWLFLSGMLLSMMVIADDRSFETPEVKCLNEHTIPFIKSEVPPKEIVDEAYVTCKPELDEWKKSQEPLPDEMKQHMRKELYDFYIRMIGKRRNYETGKSSKAAH
;
A
#
# COMPACT_ATOMS: atom_id res chain seq x y z
N MET A 1 -5.87 -23.09 57.44
CA MET A 1 -6.68 -22.18 56.61
C MET A 1 -5.85 -20.94 56.25
N ARG A 2 -5.24 -20.91 55.07
CA ARG A 2 -4.84 -19.69 54.35
C ARG A 2 -4.61 -20.10 52.90
N TRP A 3 -5.65 -19.92 52.09
CA TRP A 3 -5.66 -20.18 50.66
C TRP A 3 -4.71 -19.20 49.96
N LEU A 4 -3.80 -19.74 49.14
CA LEU A 4 -3.01 -18.97 48.20
C LEU A 4 -3.89 -18.73 46.96
N PHE A 5 -4.31 -17.49 46.75
CA PHE A 5 -4.93 -17.08 45.49
C PHE A 5 -3.85 -16.99 44.41
N LEU A 6 -3.71 -18.06 43.63
CA LEU A 6 -3.03 -18.04 42.32
C LEU A 6 -3.96 -17.36 41.31
N SER A 7 -3.95 -16.02 41.30
CA SER A 7 -4.59 -15.25 40.23
C SER A 7 -3.62 -15.18 39.04
N GLY A 8 -3.66 -16.22 38.21
CA GLY A 8 -3.00 -16.23 36.91
C GLY A 8 -3.79 -15.35 35.93
N MET A 9 -3.47 -14.06 35.90
CA MET A 9 -4.03 -13.14 34.92
C MET A 9 -3.36 -13.43 33.57
N LEU A 10 -3.98 -14.31 32.78
CA LEU A 10 -3.67 -14.51 31.37
C LEU A 10 -3.98 -13.19 30.65
N LEU A 11 -2.96 -12.34 30.48
CA LEU A 11 -2.98 -11.30 29.48
C LEU A 11 -3.01 -11.98 28.10
N SER A 12 -4.20 -12.25 27.60
CA SER A 12 -4.39 -12.45 26.17
C SER A 12 -3.86 -11.21 25.47
N MET A 13 -2.74 -11.35 24.76
CA MET A 13 -2.31 -10.35 23.78
C MET A 13 -3.47 -10.15 22.81
N MET A 14 -4.14 -9.00 22.92
CA MET A 14 -5.06 -8.55 21.88
C MET A 14 -4.22 -8.28 20.64
N VAL A 15 -4.15 -9.24 19.73
CA VAL A 15 -3.68 -8.99 18.37
C VAL A 15 -4.76 -8.12 17.73
N ILE A 16 -4.56 -6.81 17.77
CA ILE A 16 -5.33 -5.87 16.95
C ILE A 16 -4.91 -6.19 15.52
N ALA A 17 -5.77 -6.91 14.80
CA ALA A 17 -5.62 -7.02 13.35
C ALA A 17 -5.67 -5.60 12.80
N ASP A 18 -4.53 -5.11 12.32
CA ASP A 18 -4.47 -3.87 11.56
C ASP A 18 -5.41 -4.02 10.35
N ASP A 19 -6.23 -3.01 10.07
CA ASP A 19 -7.21 -3.02 8.96
C ASP A 19 -6.52 -3.19 7.58
N ARG A 20 -5.18 -3.12 7.56
CA ARG A 20 -4.29 -3.38 6.42
C ARG A 20 -3.62 -4.76 6.42
N SER A 21 -4.07 -5.69 7.25
CA SER A 21 -3.50 -7.05 7.39
C SER A 21 -3.50 -7.90 6.10
N PHE A 22 -4.12 -7.42 5.02
CA PHE A 22 -4.14 -8.05 3.70
C PHE A 22 -3.23 -7.37 2.66
N GLU A 23 -2.51 -6.30 3.00
CA GLU A 23 -1.59 -5.67 2.05
C GLU A 23 -0.31 -6.50 1.90
N THR A 24 0.07 -6.80 0.66
CA THR A 24 1.37 -7.40 0.37
C THR A 24 2.49 -6.37 0.62
N PRO A 25 3.72 -6.80 0.96
CA PRO A 25 4.80 -5.88 1.31
C PRO A 25 5.08 -4.79 0.25
N GLU A 26 5.04 -5.15 -1.03
CA GLU A 26 5.25 -4.21 -2.13
C GLU A 26 4.13 -3.19 -2.25
N VAL A 27 2.88 -3.62 -2.05
CA VAL A 27 1.71 -2.72 -2.08
C VAL A 27 1.74 -1.79 -0.88
N LYS A 28 2.08 -2.31 0.30
CA LYS A 28 2.21 -1.52 1.52
C LYS A 28 3.23 -0.41 1.34
N CYS A 29 4.45 -0.74 0.90
CA CYS A 29 5.48 0.27 0.68
C CYS A 29 5.05 1.30 -0.38
N LEU A 30 4.53 0.85 -1.52
CA LEU A 30 4.05 1.76 -2.56
C LEU A 30 2.93 2.67 -2.06
N ASN A 31 2.01 2.18 -1.23
CA ASN A 31 0.95 2.98 -0.63
C ASN A 31 1.50 4.05 0.31
N GLU A 32 2.44 3.68 1.18
CA GLU A 32 3.10 4.60 2.11
C GLU A 32 3.85 5.73 1.39
N HIS A 33 4.40 5.44 0.20
CA HIS A 33 5.18 6.40 -0.59
C HIS A 33 4.42 7.09 -1.73
N THR A 34 3.16 6.75 -2.00
CA THR A 34 2.35 7.40 -3.06
C THR A 34 1.12 8.13 -2.52
N ILE A 35 0.40 7.54 -1.56
CA ILE A 35 -0.86 8.10 -1.04
C ILE A 35 -0.68 9.50 -0.42
N PRO A 36 0.36 9.77 0.39
CA PRO A 36 0.56 11.09 0.97
C PRO A 36 0.71 12.21 -0.09
N PHE A 37 1.20 11.88 -1.29
CA PHE A 37 1.45 12.83 -2.37
C PHE A 37 0.28 12.99 -3.36
N ILE A 38 -0.86 12.34 -3.09
CA ILE A 38 -2.05 12.48 -3.95
C ILE A 38 -2.46 13.95 -4.12
N LYS A 39 -2.30 14.81 -3.10
CA LYS A 39 -2.71 16.22 -3.18
C LYS A 39 -1.59 17.18 -3.61
N SER A 40 -0.39 16.68 -3.92
CA SER A 40 0.70 17.53 -4.38
C SER A 40 0.51 17.93 -5.86
N GLU A 41 1.23 18.95 -6.29
CA GLU A 41 1.32 19.34 -7.71
C GLU A 41 2.31 18.47 -8.51
N VAL A 42 3.05 17.58 -7.83
CA VAL A 42 4.03 16.70 -8.47
C VAL A 42 3.32 15.76 -9.46
N PRO A 43 3.80 15.60 -10.70
CA PRO A 43 3.22 14.68 -11.66
C PRO A 43 3.06 13.25 -11.09
N PRO A 44 1.94 12.55 -11.32
CA PRO A 44 1.72 11.20 -10.79
C PRO A 44 2.85 10.21 -11.13
N LYS A 45 3.42 10.33 -12.34
CA LYS A 45 4.53 9.49 -12.77
C LYS A 45 5.77 9.68 -11.90
N GLU A 46 6.12 10.92 -11.57
CA GLU A 46 7.29 11.23 -10.75
C GLU A 46 7.15 10.66 -9.33
N ILE A 47 5.95 10.79 -8.74
CA ILE A 47 5.65 10.20 -7.43
C ILE A 47 5.85 8.67 -7.46
N VAL A 48 5.36 8.01 -8.50
CA VAL A 48 5.47 6.55 -8.64
C VAL A 48 6.90 6.12 -8.92
N ASP A 49 7.65 6.87 -9.74
CA ASP A 49 9.06 6.59 -10.00
C ASP A 49 9.90 6.64 -8.72
N GLU A 50 9.71 7.68 -7.90
CA GLU A 50 10.39 7.82 -6.60
C GLU A 50 9.99 6.71 -5.61
N ALA A 51 8.70 6.35 -5.57
CA ALA A 51 8.23 5.24 -4.75
C ALA A 51 8.85 3.90 -5.21
N TYR A 52 8.99 3.66 -6.52
CA TYR A 52 9.61 2.44 -7.05
C TYR A 52 11.11 2.34 -6.76
N VAL A 53 11.81 3.48 -6.69
CA VAL A 53 13.21 3.52 -6.23
C VAL A 53 13.29 3.18 -4.74
N THR A 54 12.39 3.75 -3.93
CA THR A 54 12.38 3.57 -2.47
C THR A 54 12.00 2.14 -2.09
N CYS A 55 10.93 1.61 -2.68
CA CYS A 55 10.38 0.27 -2.44
C CYS A 55 11.08 -0.84 -3.23
N LYS A 56 12.31 -0.59 -3.70
CA LYS A 56 13.06 -1.55 -4.50
C LYS A 56 13.23 -2.91 -3.80
N PRO A 57 13.53 -3.00 -2.49
CA PRO A 57 13.66 -4.29 -1.80
C PRO A 57 12.39 -5.14 -1.89
N GLU A 58 11.24 -4.57 -1.55
CA GLU A 58 9.93 -5.24 -1.55
C GLU A 58 9.52 -5.62 -2.97
N LEU A 59 9.77 -4.74 -3.94
CA LEU A 59 9.50 -5.01 -5.35
C LEU A 59 10.41 -6.11 -5.92
N ASP A 60 11.66 -6.20 -5.49
CA ASP A 60 12.59 -7.24 -5.93
C ASP A 60 12.23 -8.60 -5.31
N GLU A 61 11.75 -8.64 -4.07
CA GLU A 61 11.16 -9.86 -3.48
C GLU A 61 9.89 -10.31 -4.22
N TRP A 62 8.99 -9.36 -4.51
CA TRP A 62 7.80 -9.64 -5.31
C TRP A 62 8.15 -10.18 -6.70
N LYS A 63 9.16 -9.62 -7.37
CA LYS A 63 9.65 -10.13 -8.67
C LYS A 63 10.17 -11.56 -8.59
N LYS A 64 10.87 -11.93 -7.52
CA LYS A 64 11.35 -13.31 -7.31
C LYS A 64 10.18 -14.29 -7.22
N SER A 65 9.09 -13.91 -6.57
CA SER A 65 7.89 -14.76 -6.49
C SER A 65 7.27 -15.08 -7.87
N GLN A 66 7.57 -14.27 -8.89
CA GLN A 66 7.07 -14.41 -10.26
C GLN A 66 8.02 -15.19 -11.19
N GLU A 67 9.20 -15.59 -10.73
CA GLU A 67 10.18 -16.32 -11.55
C GLU A 67 9.61 -17.55 -12.27
N PRO A 68 8.70 -18.35 -11.66
CA PRO A 68 8.11 -19.52 -12.33
C PRO A 68 7.17 -19.18 -13.49
N LEU A 69 6.72 -17.93 -13.61
CA LEU A 69 5.72 -17.53 -14.61
C LEU A 69 6.34 -17.34 -16.00
N PRO A 70 5.54 -17.33 -17.08
CA PRO A 70 5.99 -16.90 -18.40
C PRO A 70 6.46 -15.43 -18.42
N ASP A 71 7.42 -15.10 -19.28
CA ASP A 71 7.97 -13.73 -19.37
C ASP A 71 6.93 -12.67 -19.72
N GLU A 72 5.98 -13.02 -20.59
CA GLU A 72 4.87 -12.13 -20.95
C GLU A 72 4.01 -11.78 -19.71
N MET A 73 3.66 -12.79 -18.90
CA MET A 73 2.87 -12.58 -17.68
C MET A 73 3.64 -11.73 -16.66
N LYS A 74 4.94 -12.01 -16.46
CA LYS A 74 5.84 -11.22 -15.63
C LYS A 74 5.83 -9.73 -16.04
N GLN A 75 6.01 -9.46 -17.33
CA GLN A 75 6.05 -8.10 -17.85
C GLN A 75 4.69 -7.41 -17.72
N HIS A 76 3.60 -8.11 -18.02
CA HIS A 76 2.25 -7.59 -17.89
C HIS A 76 1.92 -7.23 -16.43
N MET A 77 2.18 -8.13 -15.47
CA MET A 77 1.92 -7.86 -14.05
C MET A 77 2.69 -6.65 -13.53
N ARG A 78 3.98 -6.55 -13.86
CA ARG A 78 4.81 -5.41 -13.45
C ARG A 78 4.32 -4.10 -14.04
N LYS A 79 3.94 -4.11 -15.31
CA LYS A 79 3.40 -2.93 -15.99
C LYS A 79 2.06 -2.51 -15.39
N GLU A 80 1.14 -3.45 -15.17
CA GLU A 80 -0.16 -3.13 -14.61
C GLU A 80 -0.09 -2.58 -13.19
N LEU A 81 0.83 -3.08 -12.35
CA LEU A 81 1.04 -2.51 -11.02
C LEU A 81 1.51 -1.04 -11.12
N TYR A 82 2.48 -0.76 -11.98
CA TYR A 82 3.01 0.59 -12.18
C TYR A 82 1.94 1.54 -12.72
N ASP A 83 1.26 1.14 -13.79
CA ASP A 83 0.20 1.93 -14.42
C ASP A 83 -0.99 2.12 -13.49
N PHE A 84 -1.29 1.13 -12.62
CA PHE A 84 -2.33 1.24 -11.60
C PHE A 84 -2.07 2.41 -10.65
N TYR A 85 -0.86 2.55 -10.10
CA TYR A 85 -0.56 3.64 -9.16
C TYR A 85 -0.66 5.02 -9.82
N ILE A 86 -0.15 5.15 -11.06
CA ILE A 86 -0.28 6.40 -11.83
C ILE A 86 -1.76 6.77 -12.02
N ARG A 87 -2.58 5.81 -12.49
CA ARG A 87 -4.02 6.01 -12.70
C ARG A 87 -4.76 6.30 -11.39
N MET A 88 -4.37 5.63 -10.29
CA MET A 88 -4.97 5.79 -8.97
C MET A 88 -4.80 7.22 -8.45
N ILE A 89 -3.58 7.75 -8.51
CA ILE A 89 -3.29 9.15 -8.12
C ILE A 89 -4.11 10.12 -8.96
N GLY A 90 -4.09 9.96 -10.30
CA GLY A 90 -4.85 10.82 -11.20
C GLY A 90 -6.35 10.82 -10.93
N LYS A 91 -6.95 9.62 -10.74
CA LYS A 91 -8.38 9.49 -10.40
C LYS A 91 -8.72 10.14 -9.06
N ARG A 92 -7.89 9.96 -8.04
CA ARG A 92 -8.13 10.56 -6.71
C ARG A 92 -8.03 12.09 -6.76
N ARG A 93 -7.06 12.66 -7.48
CA ARG A 93 -6.98 14.12 -7.70
C ARG A 93 -8.24 14.66 -8.34
N ASN A 94 -8.66 14.06 -9.46
CA ASN A 94 -9.86 14.49 -10.18
C ASN A 94 -11.13 14.41 -9.32
N TYR A 95 -11.23 13.38 -8.47
CA TYR A 95 -12.35 13.23 -7.54
C TYR A 95 -12.38 14.36 -6.50
N GLU A 96 -11.25 14.70 -5.88
CA GLU A 96 -11.16 15.78 -4.91
C GLU A 96 -11.47 17.15 -5.54
N THR A 97 -10.94 17.43 -6.74
CA THR A 97 -11.27 18.67 -7.48
C THR A 97 -12.76 18.77 -7.80
N GLY A 98 -13.36 17.68 -8.29
CA GLY A 98 -14.80 17.63 -8.59
C GLY A 98 -15.70 17.70 -7.35
N LYS A 99 -15.20 17.27 -6.19
CA LYS A 99 -15.90 17.43 -4.91
C LYS A 99 -15.84 18.88 -4.43
N SER A 100 -14.68 19.52 -4.49
CA SER A 100 -14.53 20.94 -4.11
C SER A 100 -15.35 21.86 -5.02
N SER A 101 -15.46 21.57 -6.32
CA SER A 101 -16.30 22.36 -7.22
C SER A 101 -17.79 22.24 -6.89
N LYS A 102 -18.27 21.04 -6.53
CA LYS A 102 -19.67 20.82 -6.12
C LYS A 102 -20.02 21.45 -4.78
N ALA A 103 -19.07 21.56 -3.86
CA ALA A 103 -19.30 22.19 -2.56
C ALA A 103 -19.29 23.74 -2.62
N ALA A 104 -18.81 24.32 -3.72
CA ALA A 104 -18.72 25.76 -3.94
C ALA A 104 -19.92 26.37 -4.71
N HIS A 105 -20.89 25.53 -5.11
CA HIS A 105 -22.14 25.90 -5.78
C HIS A 105 -23.34 25.57 -4.90
#